data_AF-A0A3D5S3B8-F1
#
_entry.id   AF-A0A3D5S3B8-F1
#
_cell.length_a   1.000
_cell.length_b   1.000
_cell.length_c   1.000
_cell.angle_alpha   90.00
_cell.angle_beta   90.00
_cell.angle_gamma   90.00
#
_symmetry.space_group_name_H-M   'P 1'
#
loop_
_entity.id
_entity.type
_entity.pdbx_description
1 polymer ?
#
loop_
_entity_poly.entity_id
_entity_poly.type
_entity_poly.pdbx_seq_one_letter_code
_entity_poly.pdbx_strand_id
1 'polypeptide(L)' 'MTTFKKIIDPPSGWLYGFPKEIPDERGLDINTWLVEHDYPQSEIDKFAKGELPCRMWFEEHQH' A
#
# COMPACT_ATOMS: atom_id res chain seq x y z
N MET A 1 -16.56 3.57 -19.02
CA MET A 1 -15.25 4.29 -19.05
C MET A 1 -14.28 3.46 -18.23
N THR A 2 -13.07 3.21 -18.71
CA THR A 2 -12.08 2.42 -17.98
C THR A 2 -11.37 3.28 -16.93
N THR A 3 -11.29 2.80 -15.69
CA THR A 3 -10.51 3.43 -14.61
C THR A 3 -9.36 2.53 -14.19
N PHE A 4 -8.18 3.09 -13.99
CA PHE A 4 -7.04 2.38 -13.42
C PHE A 4 -6.89 2.72 -11.94
N LYS A 5 -6.76 1.69 -11.11
CA LYS A 5 -6.56 1.82 -9.68
C LYS A 5 -5.16 1.35 -9.32
N LYS A 6 -4.43 2.15 -8.55
CA LYS A 6 -3.13 1.75 -8.02
C LYS A 6 -3.38 0.96 -6.74
N ILE A 7 -2.83 -0.25 -6.68
CA ILE A 7 -2.98 -1.16 -5.54
C ILE A 7 -1.63 -1.31 -4.85
N ILE A 8 -1.66 -1.32 -3.53
CA ILE A 8 -0.49 -1.60 -2.68
C ILE A 8 -0.79 -2.80 -1.77
N ASP A 9 0.21 -3.64 -1.58
CA ASP A 9 0.19 -4.71 -0.59
C ASP A 9 1.54 -4.80 0.14
N PRO A 10 1.59 -4.44 1.43
CA PRO A 10 2.79 -4.57 2.23
C PRO A 10 3.04 -6.04 2.64
N PRO A 11 4.23 -6.38 3.15
CA PRO A 11 4.51 -7.68 3.74
C PRO A 11 3.45 -8.08 4.77
N SER A 12 2.92 -9.30 4.70
CA SER A 12 1.84 -9.76 5.60
C SER A 12 0.58 -8.89 5.57
N GLY A 13 0.36 -8.09 4.52
CA GLY A 13 -0.76 -7.15 4.42
C GLY A 13 -2.13 -7.80 4.57
N TRP A 14 -2.29 -9.07 4.18
CA TRP A 14 -3.52 -9.84 4.35
C TRP A 14 -4.00 -9.95 5.81
N LEU A 15 -3.11 -9.85 6.79
CA LEU A 15 -3.47 -9.81 8.22
C LEU A 15 -4.17 -8.50 8.62
N TYR A 16 -3.97 -7.44 7.83
CA TYR A 16 -4.36 -6.07 8.12
C TYR A 16 -5.33 -5.50 7.06
N GLY A 17 -5.92 -6.37 6.25
CA GLY A 17 -6.93 -5.99 5.26
C GLY A 17 -6.37 -5.44 3.93
N PHE A 18 -5.13 -5.78 3.59
CA PHE A 18 -4.54 -5.51 2.27
C PHE A 18 -4.67 -6.72 1.33
N PRO A 19 -4.59 -6.53 -0.01
CA PRO A 19 -4.28 -5.29 -0.75
C PRO A 19 -5.33 -4.18 -0.62
N LYS A 20 -4.90 -2.91 -0.77
CA LYS A 20 -5.79 -1.73 -0.81
C LYS A 20 -5.47 -0.82 -1.99
N GLU A 21 -6.49 -0.12 -2.47
CA GLU A 21 -6.32 1.00 -3.41
C GLU A 21 -5.64 2.16 -2.70
N ILE A 22 -4.66 2.78 -3.37
CA ILE A 22 -3.91 3.93 -2.87
C ILE A 22 -4.09 5.10 -3.85
N PRO A 23 -4.17 6.35 -3.37
CA PRO A 23 -4.26 7.52 -4.25
C PRO A 23 -3.04 7.62 -5.18
N ASP A 24 -3.27 8.09 -6.41
CA ASP A 24 -2.20 8.40 -7.37
C ASP A 24 -1.65 9.80 -7.14
N GLU A 25 -1.05 10.00 -5.97
CA GLU A 25 -0.49 11.29 -5.53
C GLU A 25 1.04 11.27 -5.57
N ARG A 26 1.63 12.29 -6.20
CA ARG A 26 3.08 12.44 -6.27
C ARG A 26 3.64 12.77 -4.90
N GLY A 27 4.61 11.96 -4.43
CA GLY A 27 5.29 12.18 -3.17
C GLY A 27 4.54 11.64 -1.95
N LEU A 28 3.53 10.79 -2.15
CA LEU A 28 2.85 10.09 -1.08
C LEU A 28 3.85 9.33 -0.20
N ASP A 29 3.84 9.61 1.10
CA ASP A 29 4.59 8.84 2.09
C ASP A 29 3.85 7.53 2.37
N ILE A 30 4.34 6.48 1.73
CA ILE A 30 3.77 5.14 1.81
C ILE A 30 3.73 4.62 3.25
N ASN A 31 4.78 4.86 4.05
CA ASN A 31 4.83 4.31 5.40
C ASN A 31 3.79 4.98 6.29
N THR A 32 3.66 6.29 6.20
CA THR A 32 2.61 7.04 6.92
C THR A 32 1.21 6.58 6.48
N TRP A 33 0.97 6.47 5.17
CA TRP A 33 -0.32 6.03 4.64
C TRP A 33 -0.70 4.62 5.10
N LEU A 34 0.26 3.70 5.15
CA LEU A 34 0.07 2.34 5.64
C LEU A 34 -0.38 2.33 7.11
N VAL A 35 0.26 3.13 7.98
CA VAL A 35 -0.10 3.24 9.40
C VAL A 35 -1.50 3.82 9.58
N GLU A 36 -1.86 4.84 8.79
CA GLU A 36 -3.21 5.42 8.79
C GLU A 36 -4.30 4.43 8.33
N HIS A 37 -3.91 3.39 7.58
CA HIS A 37 -4.81 2.35 7.05
C HIS A 37 -4.64 1.00 7.76
N ASP A 38 -4.27 1.05 9.04
CA ASP A 38 -4.19 -0.07 9.99
C ASP A 38 -3.05 -1.08 9.78
N TYR A 39 -2.02 -0.73 8.99
CA TYR A 39 -0.79 -1.52 8.94
C TYR A 39 0.13 -1.15 10.11
N PRO A 40 0.56 -2.09 10.98
CA PRO A 40 1.27 -1.72 12.19
C PRO A 40 2.65 -1.13 11.93
N GLN A 41 2.98 -0.03 12.65
CA GLN A 41 4.34 0.53 12.66
C GLN A 41 5.40 -0.53 13.00
N SER A 42 5.08 -1.46 13.91
CA SER A 42 5.98 -2.56 14.27
C SER A 42 6.30 -3.53 13.14
N GLU A 43 5.45 -3.62 12.10
CA GLU A 43 5.79 -4.38 10.88
C GLU A 43 6.76 -3.61 10.00
N ILE A 44 6.63 -2.28 9.93
CA ILE A 44 7.54 -1.40 9.18
C ILE A 44 8.93 -1.40 9.81
N ASP A 45 9.00 -1.30 11.14
CA ASP A 45 10.24 -1.23 11.91
C ASP A 45 11.12 -2.47 11.77
N LYS A 46 10.57 -3.61 11.30
CA LYS A 46 11.34 -4.83 10.99
C LYS A 46 12.27 -4.65 9.80
N PHE A 47 12.02 -3.67 8.94
CA PHE A 47 12.79 -3.43 7.73
C PHE A 47 13.78 -2.28 7.96
N ALA A 48 15.08 -2.58 7.85
CA ALA A 48 16.13 -1.59 8.05
C ALA A 48 15.97 -0.42 7.07
N LYS A 49 16.00 0.81 7.59
CA LYS A 49 15.88 2.10 6.85
C LYS A 49 14.50 2.39 6.22
N GLY A 50 13.44 1.66 6.57
CA GLY A 50 12.09 1.99 6.12
C GLY A 50 11.81 1.68 4.65
N GLU A 51 12.71 0.97 3.96
CA GLU A 51 12.45 0.40 2.64
C GLU A 51 11.57 -0.86 2.79
N LEU A 52 10.28 -0.64 2.96
CA LEU A 52 9.28 -1.70 3.03
C LEU A 52 9.05 -2.27 1.62
N PRO A 53 9.28 -3.58 1.38
CA PRO A 53 9.16 -4.17 0.04
C PRO A 53 7.69 -4.43 -0.30
N CYS A 54 6.91 -3.35 -0.47
CA CYS A 54 5.52 -3.42 -0.89
C CYS A 54 5.39 -3.91 -2.33
N ARG A 55 4.42 -4.78 -2.58
CA ARG A 55 3.97 -5.09 -3.93
C ARG A 55 3.07 -3.94 -4.40
N MET A 56 3.25 -3.49 -5.63
CA MET A 56 2.41 -2.46 -6.24
C MET A 56 2.05 -2.85 -7.68
N TRP A 57 0.79 -2.65 -8.06
CA TRP A 57 0.31 -2.89 -9.41
C TRP A 57 -0.86 -1.96 -9.76
N PHE A 58 -1.19 -1.88 -11.04
CA PHE A 58 -2.39 -1.18 -11.50
C PHE A 58 -3.46 -2.21 -11.88
N GLU A 59 -4.69 -2.00 -11.44
CA GLU A 59 -5.85 -2.80 -11.84
C GLU A 59 -6.75 -1.98 -12.76
N GLU A 60 -7.15 -2.60 -13.87
CA GLU A 60 -8.14 -2.05 -14.78
C GLU A 60 -9.54 -2.43 -14.29
N HIS A 61 -10.41 -1.45 -14.08
CA HIS A 61 -11.83 -1.67 -13.75
C HIS A 61 -12.70 -1.09 -14.87
N GLN A 62 -13.51 -1.95 -15.47
CA GLN A 62 -14.51 -1.57 -16.47
C GLN A 62 -15.88 -1.48 -15.80
N HIS A 63 -16.50 -0.30 -15.88
CA HIS A 63 -17.90 -0.04 -15.52
C HIS A 63 -18.75 0.02 -16.78
#